data_AF-A0A970XYB6-F1
#
_entry.id   AF-A0A970XYB6-F1
#
_cell.length_a   1.000
_cell.length_b   1.000
_cell.length_c   1.000
_cell.angle_alpha   90.00
_cell.angle_beta   90.00
_cell.angle_gamma   90.00
#
_symmetry.space_group_name_H-M   'P 1'
#
loop_
_entity.id
_entity.type
_entity.pdbx_description
1 polymer ?
#
loop_
_entity_poly.entity_id
_entity_poly.type
_entity_poly.pdbx_seq_one_letter_code
_entity_poly.pdbx_strand_id
1 'polypeptide(L)'
;MERKKSISRNDLCSCGSGKKYKNCCYGKEEPSEEIKFDKETFDPFTLNKDIAYLGEFGKIRENFCIAQEKQLKEINEFIYQQQLQEATNNGKTISCHRGCSMCCSQYIPASLQECEAIVHYLYSHERKMSSFIKNYKKWKNRLDEHEGILDEFQQAYAELFESGFDSEKRLKLEELGARYAKLKIGCPFLKDDACMIYDVRPLVCSCQVAVTPPEYCDPENPDSVKQELILMLPENFQFIPFYHESFNDMNLSGICMPYVVYNLLEGGYLYLMALNSKKEFTGEVTKDEQVKKILDAQLDYYEENDPDFIYEVSESDVEALEAQADTQSEE
;
A
#
# COMPACT_ATOMS: atom_id res chain seq x y z
N MET A 1 37.90 -0.71 5.84
CA MET A 1 37.44 -1.36 4.60
C MET A 1 37.55 -2.87 4.76
N GLU A 2 36.54 -3.49 5.36
CA GLU A 2 36.43 -4.95 5.37
C GLU A 2 35.73 -5.40 4.07
N ARG A 3 36.34 -6.33 3.34
CA ARG A 3 35.76 -6.90 2.11
C ARG A 3 34.48 -7.65 2.47
N LYS A 4 33.34 -7.27 1.88
CA LYS A 4 32.08 -8.04 1.93
C LYS A 4 32.38 -9.50 1.58
N LYS A 5 32.12 -10.44 2.50
CA LYS A 5 32.20 -11.88 2.24
C LYS A 5 31.18 -12.23 1.16
N SER A 6 31.64 -12.73 0.01
CA SER A 6 30.78 -13.31 -1.01
C SER A 6 30.06 -14.55 -0.45
N ILE A 7 28.73 -14.59 -0.55
CA ILE A 7 27.91 -15.77 -0.19
C ILE A 7 28.40 -16.99 -0.97
N SER A 8 28.67 -18.08 -0.26
CA SER A 8 29.07 -19.35 -0.87
C SER A 8 27.86 -20.07 -1.47
N ARG A 9 28.08 -20.83 -2.54
CA ARG A 9 27.07 -21.69 -3.19
C ARG A 9 26.33 -22.61 -2.21
N ASN A 10 26.98 -23.01 -1.11
CA ASN A 10 26.39 -23.91 -0.13
C ASN A 10 25.76 -23.20 1.08
N ASP A 11 25.92 -21.88 1.19
CA ASP A 11 25.29 -21.09 2.25
C ASP A 11 23.78 -21.01 2.04
N LEU A 12 23.04 -20.66 3.09
CA LEU A 12 21.63 -20.32 2.93
C LEU A 12 21.49 -19.11 2.01
N CYS A 13 20.55 -19.20 1.07
CA CYS A 13 20.32 -18.11 0.15
C CYS A 13 19.81 -16.88 0.90
N SER A 14 20.36 -15.71 0.57
CA SER A 14 19.91 -14.42 1.09
C SER A 14 18.47 -14.08 0.69
N CYS A 15 17.89 -14.79 -0.30
CA CYS A 15 16.49 -14.69 -0.74
C CYS A 15 15.45 -15.12 0.34
N GLY A 16 15.88 -15.53 1.54
CA GLY A 16 14.96 -15.97 2.61
C GLY A 16 14.24 -17.30 2.36
N SER A 17 14.45 -17.96 1.22
CA SER A 17 13.74 -19.21 0.85
C SER A 17 14.04 -20.43 1.73
N GLY A 18 15.01 -20.35 2.64
CA GLY A 18 15.50 -21.48 3.44
C GLY A 18 16.28 -22.54 2.62
N LYS A 19 16.48 -22.33 1.31
CA LYS A 19 17.28 -23.21 0.44
C LYS A 19 18.74 -22.75 0.38
N LYS A 20 19.65 -23.67 0.06
CA LYS A 20 21.05 -23.33 -0.25
C LYS A 20 21.10 -22.39 -1.47
N TYR A 21 22.03 -21.44 -1.51
CA TYR A 21 22.18 -20.46 -2.59
C TYR A 21 22.20 -21.13 -3.97
N LYS A 22 22.94 -22.24 -4.10
CA LYS A 22 23.00 -23.09 -5.31
C LYS A 22 21.66 -23.64 -5.82
N ASN A 23 20.65 -23.68 -4.94
CA ASN A 23 19.33 -24.25 -5.18
C ASN A 23 18.20 -23.19 -5.06
N CYS A 24 18.51 -21.89 -4.84
CA CYS A 24 17.54 -20.77 -4.88
C CYS A 24 17.83 -19.86 -6.08
N CYS A 25 18.84 -18.99 -5.94
CA CYS A 25 19.11 -17.90 -6.89
C CYS A 25 20.38 -18.12 -7.72
N TYR A 26 21.22 -19.09 -7.37
CA TYR A 26 22.43 -19.36 -8.13
C TYR A 26 22.09 -20.01 -9.48
N GLY A 27 22.40 -19.31 -10.57
CA GLY A 27 22.14 -19.82 -11.93
C GLY A 27 20.68 -19.76 -12.37
N LYS A 28 19.82 -19.01 -11.66
CA LYS A 28 18.66 -18.42 -12.33
C LYS A 28 19.21 -17.28 -13.18
N GLU A 29 19.43 -17.55 -14.45
CA GLU A 29 19.60 -16.47 -15.42
C GLU A 29 18.40 -15.53 -15.28
N GLU A 30 18.66 -14.22 -15.22
CA GLU A 30 17.63 -13.21 -15.42
C GLU A 30 16.88 -13.54 -16.71
N PRO A 31 15.55 -13.28 -16.79
CA PRO A 31 14.80 -13.60 -17.98
C PRO A 31 15.56 -13.07 -19.20
N SER A 32 15.96 -14.00 -20.08
CA SER A 32 16.80 -13.73 -21.25
C SER A 32 16.10 -12.89 -22.33
N GLU A 33 14.85 -12.47 -22.07
CA GLU A 33 14.04 -11.67 -22.95
C GLU A 33 14.17 -10.20 -22.55
N GLU A 34 14.73 -9.42 -23.47
CA GLU A 34 14.78 -7.97 -23.35
C GLU A 34 13.34 -7.43 -23.28
N ILE A 35 12.92 -6.90 -22.12
CA ILE A 35 11.69 -6.11 -21.98
C ILE A 35 11.86 -4.86 -22.84
N LYS A 36 10.90 -4.63 -23.75
CA LYS A 36 10.93 -3.51 -24.69
C LYS A 36 9.81 -2.54 -24.37
N PHE A 37 10.14 -1.26 -24.44
CA PHE A 37 9.15 -0.21 -24.49
C PHE A 37 8.64 -0.08 -25.93
N ASP A 38 7.32 -0.16 -26.12
CA ASP A 38 6.65 0.13 -27.38
C ASP A 38 5.59 1.20 -27.13
N LYS A 39 5.76 2.35 -27.77
CA LYS A 39 4.88 3.52 -27.63
C LYS A 39 3.45 3.25 -28.12
N GLU A 40 3.26 2.41 -29.13
CA GLU A 40 1.94 2.14 -29.71
C GLU A 40 1.10 1.19 -28.83
N THR A 41 1.78 0.31 -28.08
CA THR A 41 1.14 -0.69 -27.20
C THR A 41 1.45 -0.46 -25.73
N PHE A 42 1.86 0.76 -25.36
CA PHE A 42 2.29 1.06 -24.01
C PHE A 42 1.15 0.82 -23.00
N ASP A 43 1.37 -0.15 -22.12
CA ASP A 43 0.54 -0.43 -20.96
C ASP A 43 1.40 -0.27 -19.69
N PRO A 44 1.22 0.82 -18.92
CA PRO A 44 2.04 1.06 -17.75
C PRO A 44 1.93 -0.07 -16.71
N PHE A 45 0.76 -0.71 -16.60
CA PHE A 45 0.51 -1.76 -15.61
C PHE A 45 1.34 -3.02 -15.90
N THR A 46 1.38 -3.45 -17.15
CA THR A 46 2.17 -4.61 -17.56
C THR A 46 3.67 -4.29 -17.52
N LEU A 47 4.08 -3.13 -18.04
CA LEU A 47 5.48 -2.77 -18.08
C LEU A 47 6.09 -2.61 -16.67
N ASN A 48 5.38 -1.93 -15.76
CA ASN A 48 5.84 -1.76 -14.38
C ASN A 48 5.91 -3.09 -13.63
N LYS A 49 4.98 -4.01 -13.89
CA LYS A 49 5.04 -5.38 -13.36
C LYS A 49 6.31 -6.09 -13.82
N ASP A 50 6.62 -6.02 -15.12
CA ASP A 50 7.73 -6.76 -15.70
C ASP A 50 9.10 -6.25 -15.20
N ILE A 51 9.22 -4.95 -14.91
CA ILE A 51 10.47 -4.36 -14.40
C ILE A 51 10.57 -4.31 -12.87
N ALA A 52 9.47 -4.51 -12.13
CA ALA A 52 9.37 -4.23 -10.70
C ALA A 52 10.45 -4.90 -9.83
N TYR A 53 10.95 -6.05 -10.27
CA TYR A 53 11.88 -6.90 -9.52
C TYR A 53 13.16 -7.25 -10.28
N LEU A 54 13.48 -6.50 -11.34
CA LEU A 54 14.73 -6.64 -12.07
C LEU A 54 15.94 -6.04 -11.32
N GLY A 55 17.12 -6.53 -11.66
CA GLY A 55 18.38 -6.08 -11.08
C GLY A 55 18.57 -6.47 -9.62
N GLU A 56 19.65 -5.95 -9.01
CA GLU A 56 19.94 -6.17 -7.58
C GLU A 56 18.89 -5.50 -6.70
N PHE A 57 18.53 -4.25 -7.00
CA PHE A 57 17.56 -3.48 -6.21
C PHE A 57 16.16 -4.10 -6.26
N GLY A 58 15.66 -4.47 -7.45
CA GLY A 58 14.36 -5.11 -7.60
C GLY A 58 14.26 -6.43 -6.84
N LYS A 59 15.34 -7.23 -6.79
CA LYS A 59 15.37 -8.45 -5.97
C LYS A 59 15.28 -8.15 -4.46
N ILE A 60 15.88 -7.06 -3.98
CA ILE A 60 15.75 -6.65 -2.57
C ILE A 60 14.30 -6.26 -2.29
N ARG A 61 13.69 -5.46 -3.18
CA ARG A 61 12.28 -5.07 -3.11
C ARG A 61 11.33 -6.27 -3.14
N GLU A 62 11.56 -7.26 -4.01
CA GLU A 62 10.76 -8.48 -4.09
C GLU A 62 10.81 -9.26 -2.77
N ASN A 63 12.01 -9.48 -2.23
CA ASN A 63 12.18 -10.19 -0.96
C ASN A 63 11.47 -9.47 0.20
N PHE A 64 11.51 -8.14 0.22
CA PHE A 64 10.76 -7.32 1.16
C PHE A 64 9.25 -7.56 1.01
N CYS A 65 8.70 -7.48 -0.21
CA CYS A 65 7.27 -7.68 -0.46
C CYS A 65 6.80 -9.07 -0.01
N ILE A 66 7.56 -10.13 -0.35
CA ILE A 66 7.28 -11.51 0.07
C ILE A 66 7.25 -11.62 1.59
N ALA A 67 8.21 -11.01 2.28
CA ALA A 67 8.28 -11.04 3.73
C ALA A 67 7.11 -10.27 4.35
N GLN A 68 6.73 -9.12 3.78
CA GLN A 68 5.65 -8.28 4.25
C GLN A 68 4.27 -8.93 4.06
N GLU A 69 4.03 -9.59 2.92
CA GLU A 69 2.80 -10.38 2.70
C GLU A 69 2.67 -11.49 3.75
N LYS A 70 3.77 -12.22 4.00
CA LYS A 70 3.79 -13.29 4.99
C LYS A 70 3.47 -12.75 6.39
N GLN A 71 4.14 -11.67 6.79
CA GLN A 71 3.94 -11.05 8.10
C GLN A 71 2.50 -10.55 8.26
N LEU A 72 1.96 -9.86 7.26
CA LEU A 72 0.59 -9.35 7.27
C LEU A 72 -0.43 -10.49 7.41
N LYS A 73 -0.22 -11.61 6.71
CA LYS A 73 -1.08 -12.80 6.84
C LYS A 73 -1.03 -13.40 8.24
N GLU A 74 0.15 -13.56 8.81
CA GLU A 74 0.33 -14.11 10.18
C GLU A 74 -0.35 -13.22 11.23
N ILE A 75 -0.27 -11.91 11.06
CA ILE A 75 -0.88 -10.93 11.97
C ILE A 75 -2.39 -10.90 11.82
N ASN A 76 -2.91 -10.89 10.58
CA ASN A 76 -4.34 -10.91 10.34
C ASN A 76 -4.98 -12.16 10.96
N GLU A 77 -4.32 -13.32 10.86
CA GLU A 77 -4.76 -14.54 11.55
C GLU A 77 -4.72 -14.37 13.07
N PHE A 78 -3.61 -13.86 13.63
CA PHE A 78 -3.49 -13.62 15.07
C PHE A 78 -4.59 -12.68 15.60
N ILE A 79 -4.79 -11.54 14.94
CA ILE A 79 -5.83 -10.55 15.26
C ILE A 79 -7.20 -11.22 15.29
N TYR A 80 -7.53 -12.00 14.26
CA TYR A 80 -8.81 -12.69 14.19
C TYR A 80 -9.03 -13.68 15.34
N GLN A 81 -7.99 -14.45 15.71
CA GLN A 81 -8.07 -15.35 16.85
C GLN A 81 -8.29 -14.58 18.17
N GLN A 82 -7.66 -13.42 18.35
CA GLN A 82 -7.88 -12.58 19.53
C GLN A 82 -9.30 -12.00 19.56
N GLN A 83 -9.80 -11.52 18.42
CA GLN A 83 -11.18 -11.02 18.30
C GLN A 83 -12.20 -12.12 18.63
N LEU A 84 -11.96 -13.35 18.17
CA LEU A 84 -12.83 -14.49 18.45
C LEU A 84 -12.85 -14.84 19.94
N GLN A 85 -11.68 -14.82 20.59
CA GLN A 85 -11.57 -15.04 22.03
C GLN A 85 -12.31 -13.95 22.82
N GLU A 86 -12.13 -12.67 22.46
CA GLU A 86 -12.80 -11.54 23.09
C GLU A 86 -14.32 -11.63 22.93
N ALA A 87 -14.81 -11.95 21.72
CA ALA A 87 -16.24 -12.15 21.48
C ALA A 87 -16.79 -13.28 22.36
N THR A 88 -16.11 -14.42 22.40
CA THR A 88 -16.53 -15.60 23.17
C THR A 88 -16.56 -15.31 24.67
N ASN A 89 -15.53 -14.64 25.21
CA ASN A 89 -15.45 -14.28 26.63
C ASN A 89 -16.60 -13.38 27.08
N ASN A 90 -17.11 -12.54 26.18
CA ASN A 90 -18.21 -11.63 26.44
C ASN A 90 -19.58 -12.18 26.02
N GLY A 91 -19.68 -13.47 25.64
CA GLY A 91 -20.93 -14.10 25.20
C GLY A 91 -21.48 -13.55 23.89
N LYS A 92 -20.62 -12.99 23.04
CA LYS A 92 -20.94 -12.36 21.75
C LYS A 92 -20.53 -13.26 20.59
N THR A 93 -21.06 -12.99 19.40
CA THR A 93 -20.70 -13.69 18.16
C THR A 93 -20.28 -12.67 17.10
N ILE A 94 -19.15 -12.94 16.44
CA ILE A 94 -18.69 -12.13 15.31
C ILE A 94 -19.67 -12.27 14.16
N SER A 95 -20.18 -11.13 13.69
CA SER A 95 -21.10 -11.04 12.54
C SER A 95 -20.39 -10.81 11.21
N CYS A 96 -19.10 -10.41 11.25
CA CYS A 96 -18.27 -10.29 10.06
C CYS A 96 -17.95 -11.67 9.47
N HIS A 97 -18.14 -11.82 8.16
CA HIS A 97 -17.77 -13.01 7.42
C HIS A 97 -17.38 -12.63 5.98
N ARG A 98 -16.76 -13.58 5.27
CA ARG A 98 -16.58 -13.43 3.81
C ARG A 98 -17.95 -13.29 3.13
N GLY A 99 -18.16 -12.22 2.38
CA GLY A 99 -19.46 -11.87 1.80
C GLY A 99 -20.17 -10.73 2.53
N CYS A 100 -19.65 -10.26 3.68
CA CYS A 100 -20.09 -8.99 4.28
C CYS A 100 -19.23 -7.84 3.73
N SER A 101 -19.88 -6.81 3.18
CA SER A 101 -19.24 -5.69 2.48
C SER A 101 -19.45 -4.32 3.16
N MET A 102 -20.00 -4.28 4.37
CA MET A 102 -20.37 -3.02 5.03
C MET A 102 -19.20 -2.06 5.29
N CYS A 103 -18.03 -2.59 5.66
CA CYS A 103 -16.83 -1.76 5.82
C CYS A 103 -16.19 -1.36 4.48
N CYS A 104 -16.59 -1.97 3.36
CA CYS A 104 -15.98 -1.71 2.06
C CYS A 104 -16.40 -0.35 1.47
N SER A 105 -17.20 0.45 2.16
CA SER A 105 -17.48 1.85 1.81
C SER A 105 -16.86 2.85 2.78
N GLN A 106 -15.96 2.41 3.67
CA GLN A 106 -15.23 3.29 4.58
C GLN A 106 -13.94 3.81 3.94
N TYR A 107 -13.40 4.90 4.52
CA TYR A 107 -12.06 5.37 4.20
C TYR A 107 -11.03 4.41 4.79
N ILE A 108 -10.16 3.85 3.94
CA ILE A 108 -9.17 2.85 4.33
C ILE A 108 -7.78 3.45 4.11
N PRO A 109 -7.09 3.92 5.17
CA PRO A 109 -5.67 4.23 5.10
C PRO A 109 -4.83 2.96 5.10
N ALA A 110 -3.61 3.02 4.55
CA ALA A 110 -2.63 1.95 4.71
C ALA A 110 -1.20 2.52 4.60
N SER A 111 -0.24 1.82 5.20
CA SER A 111 1.17 2.18 5.02
C SER A 111 1.67 1.83 3.61
N LEU A 112 2.81 2.42 3.22
CA LEU A 112 3.45 2.07 1.94
C LEU A 112 3.88 0.59 1.92
N GLN A 113 4.31 0.06 3.06
CA GLN A 113 4.66 -1.35 3.24
C GLN A 113 3.48 -2.27 2.89
N GLU A 114 2.28 -1.94 3.40
CA GLU A 114 1.07 -2.69 3.10
C GLU A 114 0.68 -2.56 1.62
N CYS A 115 0.81 -1.37 1.05
CA CYS A 115 0.49 -1.13 -0.35
C CYS A 115 1.43 -1.90 -1.30
N GLU A 116 2.73 -1.95 -1.02
CA GLU A 116 3.71 -2.75 -1.78
C GLU A 116 3.41 -4.25 -1.71
N ALA A 117 3.03 -4.76 -0.53
CA ALA A 117 2.58 -6.14 -0.37
C ALA A 117 1.31 -6.43 -1.19
N ILE A 118 0.35 -5.49 -1.23
CA ILE A 118 -0.85 -5.62 -2.07
C ILE A 118 -0.48 -5.63 -3.56
N VAL A 119 0.43 -4.76 -4.00
CA VAL A 119 0.89 -4.69 -5.40
C VAL A 119 1.57 -5.98 -5.83
N HIS A 120 2.50 -6.50 -5.02
CA HIS A 120 3.15 -7.79 -5.27
C HIS A 120 2.11 -8.93 -5.36
N TYR A 121 1.12 -8.93 -4.48
CA TYR A 121 0.01 -9.88 -4.54
C TYR A 121 -0.78 -9.76 -5.83
N LEU A 122 -1.07 -8.55 -6.30
CA LEU A 122 -1.80 -8.33 -7.55
C LEU A 122 -1.00 -8.76 -8.79
N TYR A 123 0.33 -8.57 -8.81
CA TYR A 123 1.19 -9.03 -9.89
C TYR A 123 1.13 -10.55 -10.11
N SER A 124 0.94 -11.33 -9.05
CA SER A 124 0.72 -12.78 -9.11
C SER A 124 -0.75 -13.18 -9.36
N HIS A 125 -1.67 -12.21 -9.43
CA HIS A 125 -3.12 -12.44 -9.59
C HIS A 125 -3.73 -11.52 -10.66
N GLU A 126 -3.35 -11.70 -11.93
CA GLU A 126 -3.73 -10.82 -13.04
C GLU A 126 -5.23 -10.51 -13.13
N ARG A 127 -6.12 -11.50 -12.96
CA ARG A 127 -7.57 -11.27 -12.99
C ARG A 127 -8.06 -10.31 -11.89
N LYS A 128 -7.41 -10.33 -10.72
CA LYS A 128 -7.70 -9.42 -9.60
C LYS A 128 -7.15 -8.04 -9.89
N MET A 129 -5.92 -7.95 -10.41
CA MET A 129 -5.29 -6.70 -10.85
C MET A 129 -6.15 -5.98 -11.89
N SER A 130 -6.53 -6.65 -12.99
CA SER A 130 -7.39 -6.05 -14.02
C SER A 130 -8.76 -5.64 -13.49
N SER A 131 -9.33 -6.42 -12.55
CA SER A 131 -10.61 -6.05 -11.89
C SER A 131 -10.42 -4.80 -11.03
N PHE A 132 -9.34 -4.70 -10.24
CA PHE A 132 -9.01 -3.55 -9.42
C PHE A 132 -8.82 -2.30 -10.27
N ILE A 133 -7.99 -2.34 -11.32
CA ILE A 133 -7.72 -1.20 -12.21
C ILE A 133 -9.04 -0.66 -12.82
N LYS A 134 -9.91 -1.57 -13.29
CA LYS A 134 -11.23 -1.21 -13.83
C LYS A 134 -12.13 -0.58 -12.76
N ASN A 135 -12.18 -1.17 -11.58
CA ASN A 135 -13.01 -0.69 -10.48
C ASN A 135 -12.50 0.64 -9.93
N TYR A 136 -11.18 0.84 -9.88
CA TYR A 136 -10.54 2.07 -9.42
C TYR A 136 -10.99 3.26 -10.25
N LYS A 137 -11.00 3.16 -11.58
CA LYS A 137 -11.47 4.26 -12.45
C LYS A 137 -12.92 4.68 -12.12
N LYS A 138 -13.80 3.71 -11.86
CA LYS A 138 -15.19 4.00 -11.44
C LYS A 138 -15.25 4.62 -10.06
N TRP A 139 -14.45 4.12 -9.14
CA TRP A 139 -14.35 4.61 -7.77
C TRP A 139 -13.83 6.06 -7.75
N LYS A 140 -12.76 6.36 -8.49
CA LYS A 140 -12.17 7.69 -8.63
C LYS A 140 -13.18 8.67 -9.22
N ASN A 141 -13.85 8.32 -10.32
CA ASN A 141 -14.89 9.20 -10.90
C ASN A 141 -16.00 9.54 -9.92
N ARG A 142 -16.44 8.57 -9.10
CA ARG A 142 -17.48 8.80 -8.08
C ARG A 142 -16.98 9.64 -6.93
N LEU A 143 -15.70 9.51 -6.59
CA LEU A 143 -15.06 10.29 -5.55
C LEU A 143 -14.80 11.74 -5.99
N ASP A 144 -14.50 11.96 -7.26
CA ASP A 144 -14.26 13.29 -7.85
C ASP A 144 -15.54 14.16 -7.89
N GLU A 145 -16.72 13.55 -7.74
CA GLU A 145 -17.98 14.28 -7.49
C GLU A 145 -18.01 14.93 -6.08
N HIS A 146 -17.04 14.63 -5.23
CA HIS A 146 -16.89 15.09 -3.86
C HIS A 146 -15.50 15.73 -3.65
N GLU A 147 -15.26 16.84 -4.33
CA GLU A 147 -13.99 17.58 -4.27
C GLU A 147 -13.51 17.84 -2.83
N GLY A 148 -12.20 17.69 -2.61
CA GLY A 148 -11.54 17.97 -1.34
C GLY A 148 -11.66 16.89 -0.26
N ILE A 149 -12.49 15.86 -0.43
CA ILE A 149 -12.68 14.86 0.64
C ILE A 149 -11.40 14.09 0.99
N LEU A 150 -10.56 13.76 -0.01
CA LEU A 150 -9.28 13.11 0.24
C LEU A 150 -8.28 14.06 0.92
N ASP A 151 -8.28 15.33 0.51
CA ASP A 151 -7.40 16.36 1.07
C ASP A 151 -7.75 16.62 2.55
N GLU A 152 -9.04 16.61 2.89
CA GLU A 152 -9.50 16.71 4.28
C GLU A 152 -9.01 15.54 5.15
N PHE A 153 -9.01 14.31 4.62
CA PHE A 153 -8.41 13.17 5.32
C PHE A 153 -6.90 13.33 5.46
N GLN A 154 -6.20 13.69 4.37
CA GLN A 154 -4.76 13.89 4.38
C GLN A 154 -4.36 14.93 5.44
N GLN A 155 -5.06 16.06 5.49
CA GLN A 155 -4.83 17.11 6.48
C GLN A 155 -5.12 16.60 7.90
N ALA A 156 -6.24 15.93 8.13
CA ALA A 156 -6.60 15.41 9.45
C ALA A 156 -5.59 14.37 9.98
N TYR A 157 -5.07 13.50 9.11
CA TYR A 157 -4.02 12.55 9.47
C TYR A 157 -2.68 13.27 9.70
N ALA A 158 -2.30 14.25 8.89
CA ALA A 158 -1.07 15.03 9.10
C ALA A 158 -1.04 15.71 10.47
N GLU A 159 -2.12 16.43 10.81
CA GLU A 159 -2.28 17.09 12.12
C GLU A 159 -2.12 16.10 13.30
N LEU A 160 -2.64 14.88 13.13
CA LEU A 160 -2.58 13.81 14.13
C LEU A 160 -1.16 13.28 14.35
N PHE A 161 -0.37 13.19 13.29
CA PHE A 161 1.02 12.75 13.38
C PHE A 161 1.93 13.82 13.98
N GLU A 162 1.73 15.09 13.60
CA GLU A 162 2.57 16.20 14.09
C GLU A 162 2.40 16.43 15.60
N SER A 163 1.17 16.36 16.10
CA SER A 163 0.84 16.81 17.45
C SER A 163 0.20 15.73 18.33
N GLY A 164 0.21 14.48 17.86
CA GLY A 164 -0.30 13.33 18.59
C GLY A 164 -1.82 13.25 18.67
N PHE A 165 -2.29 12.16 19.28
CA PHE A 165 -3.71 11.83 19.40
C PHE A 165 -4.37 12.59 20.56
N ASP A 166 -5.39 13.39 20.27
CA ASP A 166 -6.30 13.94 21.26
C ASP A 166 -7.77 13.63 20.91
N SER A 167 -8.68 13.97 21.81
CA SER A 167 -10.11 13.69 21.64
C SER A 167 -10.74 14.46 20.48
N GLU A 168 -10.26 15.67 20.18
CA GLU A 168 -10.82 16.53 19.13
C GLU A 168 -10.44 16.01 17.74
N LYS A 169 -9.17 15.68 17.54
CA LYS A 169 -8.67 15.07 16.30
C LYS A 169 -9.30 13.72 16.02
N ARG A 170 -9.51 12.92 17.08
CA ARG A 170 -10.25 11.65 16.97
C ARG A 170 -11.65 11.88 16.45
N LEU A 171 -12.38 12.83 17.05
CA LEU A 171 -13.73 13.16 16.64
C LEU A 171 -13.78 13.65 15.20
N LYS A 172 -12.84 14.50 14.78
CA LYS A 172 -12.71 14.97 13.39
C LYS A 172 -12.55 13.79 12.41
N LEU A 173 -11.69 12.83 12.69
CA LEU A 173 -11.53 11.63 11.86
C LEU A 173 -12.77 10.73 11.84
N GLU A 174 -13.45 10.58 12.99
CA GLU A 174 -14.70 9.82 13.09
C GLU A 174 -15.82 10.48 12.25
N GLU A 175 -15.95 11.81 12.31
CA GLU A 175 -16.90 12.59 11.52
C GLU A 175 -16.61 12.52 10.00
N LEU A 176 -15.33 12.68 9.62
CA LEU A 176 -14.88 12.50 8.23
C LEU A 176 -15.17 11.09 7.73
N GLY A 177 -14.84 10.07 8.54
CA GLY A 177 -15.12 8.67 8.25
C GLY A 177 -16.61 8.40 8.05
N ALA A 178 -17.47 8.93 8.93
CA ALA A 178 -18.91 8.81 8.80
C ALA A 178 -19.45 9.53 7.56
N ARG A 179 -18.90 10.70 7.20
CA ARG A 179 -19.26 11.44 5.99
C ARG A 179 -18.90 10.65 4.74
N TYR A 180 -17.69 10.09 4.67
CA TYR A 180 -17.26 9.24 3.56
C TYR A 180 -18.13 7.98 3.44
N ALA A 181 -18.42 7.30 4.56
CA ALA A 181 -19.25 6.09 4.57
C ALA A 181 -20.68 6.30 4.05
N LYS A 182 -21.24 7.50 4.21
CA LYS A 182 -22.55 7.89 3.66
C LYS A 182 -22.54 8.05 2.13
N LEU A 183 -21.37 8.21 1.49
CA LEU A 183 -21.28 8.30 0.04
C LEU A 183 -21.54 6.95 -0.66
N LYS A 184 -21.46 5.83 0.08
CA LYS A 184 -21.66 4.46 -0.43
C LYS A 184 -20.74 4.12 -1.62
N ILE A 185 -19.57 4.75 -1.68
CA ILE A 185 -18.57 4.49 -2.72
C ILE A 185 -17.82 3.21 -2.32
N GLY A 186 -18.10 2.10 -3.01
CA GLY A 186 -17.49 0.81 -2.74
C GLY A 186 -16.00 0.76 -3.10
N CYS A 187 -15.20 0.18 -2.22
CA CYS A 187 -13.76 -0.02 -2.38
C CYS A 187 -13.44 -0.72 -3.72
N PRO A 188 -12.41 -0.28 -4.46
CA PRO A 188 -12.05 -0.91 -5.74
C PRO A 188 -11.73 -2.41 -5.67
N PHE A 189 -11.34 -2.90 -4.48
CA PHE A 189 -11.09 -4.31 -4.23
C PHE A 189 -12.35 -5.15 -3.99
N LEU A 190 -13.53 -4.52 -3.88
CA LEU A 190 -14.79 -5.22 -3.69
C LEU A 190 -15.28 -5.80 -5.02
N LYS A 191 -15.60 -7.10 -5.01
CA LYS A 191 -16.21 -7.80 -6.14
C LYS A 191 -17.13 -8.89 -5.62
N ASP A 192 -18.39 -8.87 -6.05
CA ASP A 192 -19.42 -9.84 -5.64
C ASP A 192 -19.50 -9.99 -4.10
N ASP A 193 -19.54 -8.85 -3.40
CA ASP A 193 -19.51 -8.74 -1.92
C ASP A 193 -18.30 -9.38 -1.21
N ALA A 194 -17.26 -9.72 -1.96
CA ALA A 194 -16.02 -10.25 -1.43
C ALA A 194 -14.83 -9.34 -1.77
N CYS A 195 -13.96 -9.13 -0.78
CA CYS A 195 -12.69 -8.44 -1.01
C CYS A 195 -11.73 -9.33 -1.78
N MET A 196 -11.20 -8.83 -2.91
CA MET A 196 -10.27 -9.57 -3.76
C MET A 196 -8.91 -9.81 -3.10
N ILE A 197 -8.52 -8.99 -2.13
CA ILE A 197 -7.22 -9.04 -1.45
C ILE A 197 -7.32 -9.57 -0.01
N TYR A 198 -8.29 -10.46 0.28
CA TYR A 198 -8.54 -10.97 1.64
C TYR A 198 -7.27 -11.41 2.39
N ASP A 199 -6.36 -12.10 1.70
CA ASP A 199 -5.12 -12.64 2.28
C ASP A 199 -4.09 -11.57 2.69
N VAL A 200 -4.14 -10.39 2.07
CA VAL A 200 -3.20 -9.28 2.25
C VAL A 200 -3.94 -7.97 2.56
N ARG A 201 -5.10 -8.07 3.24
CA ARG A 201 -5.86 -6.90 3.68
C ARG A 201 -5.02 -6.05 4.63
N PRO A 202 -5.06 -4.71 4.50
CA PRO A 202 -4.43 -3.82 5.46
C PRO A 202 -4.93 -4.06 6.88
N LEU A 203 -4.11 -3.74 7.87
CA LEU A 203 -4.42 -3.91 9.28
C LEU A 203 -5.69 -3.17 9.69
N VAL A 204 -5.93 -1.96 9.17
CA VAL A 204 -7.16 -1.20 9.47
C VAL A 204 -8.44 -1.95 9.05
N CYS A 205 -8.36 -2.82 8.04
CA CYS A 205 -9.47 -3.66 7.60
C CYS A 205 -9.64 -4.91 8.47
N SER A 206 -8.55 -5.42 9.06
CA SER A 206 -8.52 -6.67 9.81
C SER A 206 -8.67 -6.47 11.32
N CYS A 207 -8.30 -5.30 11.85
CA CYS A 207 -8.26 -5.02 13.28
C CYS A 207 -9.65 -4.88 13.91
N GLN A 208 -10.70 -4.71 13.12
CA GLN A 208 -12.07 -4.49 13.62
C GLN A 208 -13.06 -5.53 13.08
N VAL A 209 -13.92 -6.03 13.96
CA VAL A 209 -15.06 -6.89 13.60
C VAL A 209 -16.33 -6.48 14.36
N ALA A 210 -17.47 -6.56 13.71
CA ALA A 210 -18.77 -6.33 14.32
C ALA A 210 -19.26 -7.56 15.09
N VAL A 211 -19.87 -7.32 16.25
CA VAL A 211 -20.56 -8.32 17.08
C VAL A 211 -22.06 -8.04 17.22
N THR A 212 -22.56 -7.18 16.33
CA THR A 212 -23.96 -6.79 16.14
C THR A 212 -24.35 -7.07 14.69
N PRO A 213 -25.66 -7.10 14.35
CA PRO A 213 -26.10 -7.31 12.98
C PRO A 213 -25.31 -6.41 11.98
N PRO A 214 -24.82 -6.94 10.85
CA PRO A 214 -23.97 -6.18 9.92
C PRO A 214 -24.58 -4.86 9.46
N GLU A 215 -25.92 -4.79 9.40
CA GLU A 215 -26.68 -3.61 9.02
C GLU A 215 -26.40 -2.40 9.92
N TYR A 216 -25.94 -2.60 11.15
CA TYR A 216 -25.61 -1.51 12.08
C TYR A 216 -24.29 -0.81 11.70
N CYS A 217 -23.45 -1.44 10.87
CA CYS A 217 -22.25 -0.82 10.32
C CYS A 217 -22.53 0.25 9.26
N ASP A 218 -23.78 0.35 8.81
CA ASP A 218 -24.23 1.41 7.92
C ASP A 218 -24.59 2.68 8.74
N PRO A 219 -23.92 3.83 8.54
CA PRO A 219 -24.22 5.05 9.28
C PRO A 219 -25.62 5.64 9.02
N GLU A 220 -26.33 5.17 8.00
CA GLU A 220 -27.73 5.55 7.71
C GLU A 220 -28.74 4.60 8.36
N ASN A 221 -28.29 3.48 8.93
CA ASN A 221 -29.17 2.59 9.68
C ASN A 221 -29.64 3.29 10.99
N PRO A 222 -30.94 3.32 11.30
CA PRO A 222 -31.46 3.87 12.55
C PRO A 222 -30.85 3.24 13.82
N ASP A 223 -30.38 1.99 13.71
CA ASP A 223 -29.75 1.24 14.79
C ASP A 223 -28.22 1.30 14.76
N SER A 224 -27.60 2.12 13.89
CA SER A 224 -26.14 2.31 13.84
C SER A 224 -25.52 2.74 15.17
N VAL A 225 -26.27 3.49 15.98
CA VAL A 225 -25.87 3.89 17.35
C VAL A 225 -25.71 2.71 18.32
N LYS A 226 -26.24 1.53 17.97
CA LYS A 226 -26.11 0.28 18.72
C LYS A 226 -24.98 -0.59 18.22
N GLN A 227 -24.22 -0.12 17.22
CA GLN A 227 -23.09 -0.88 16.68
C GLN A 227 -22.07 -1.15 17.78
N GLU A 228 -21.66 -2.42 17.85
CA GLU A 228 -20.56 -2.83 18.70
C GLU A 228 -19.48 -3.47 17.84
N LEU A 229 -18.25 -2.96 17.99
CA LEU A 229 -17.05 -3.46 17.33
C LEU A 229 -16.09 -4.01 18.38
N ILE A 230 -15.41 -5.10 18.04
CA ILE A 230 -14.18 -5.52 18.73
C ILE A 230 -13.02 -5.00 17.89
N LEU A 231 -12.21 -4.13 18.50
CA LEU A 231 -10.98 -3.61 17.91
C LEU A 231 -9.77 -4.30 18.58
N MET A 232 -8.92 -4.92 17.77
CA MET A 232 -7.67 -5.53 18.20
C MET A 232 -6.53 -4.96 17.37
N LEU A 233 -5.77 -4.05 17.98
CA LEU A 233 -4.52 -3.54 17.42
C LEU A 233 -3.36 -4.36 18.02
N PRO A 234 -2.47 -4.94 17.21
CA PRO A 234 -1.35 -5.70 17.73
C PRO A 234 -0.38 -4.77 18.48
N GLU A 235 -0.21 -4.99 19.78
CA GLU A 235 0.79 -4.28 20.59
C GLU A 235 2.20 -4.56 20.05
N ASN A 236 3.03 -3.52 19.94
CA ASN A 236 4.43 -3.59 19.46
C ASN A 236 4.60 -4.13 18.03
N PHE A 237 3.58 -4.04 17.19
CA PHE A 237 3.75 -4.37 15.78
C PHE A 237 4.68 -3.36 15.10
N GLN A 238 5.79 -3.86 14.59
CA GLN A 238 6.69 -3.11 13.71
C GLN A 238 6.64 -3.74 12.32
N PHE A 239 6.39 -2.90 11.33
CA PHE A 239 6.59 -3.27 9.94
C PHE A 239 8.06 -3.68 9.73
N ILE A 240 8.29 -4.57 8.76
CA ILE A 240 9.64 -4.84 8.29
C ILE A 240 10.24 -3.51 7.83
N PRO A 241 11.49 -3.16 8.21
CA PRO A 241 12.14 -1.97 7.69
C PRO A 241 12.08 -1.96 6.17
N PHE A 242 11.79 -0.80 5.59
CA PHE A 242 11.65 -0.69 4.15
C PHE A 242 12.97 -1.08 3.47
N TYR A 243 12.88 -1.62 2.26
CA TYR A 243 14.06 -2.09 1.51
C TYR A 243 15.06 -0.98 1.17
N HIS A 244 14.67 0.28 1.35
CA HIS A 244 15.54 1.43 1.26
C HIS A 244 15.20 2.43 2.37
N GLU A 245 16.23 2.94 3.06
CA GLU A 245 16.07 3.72 4.29
C GLU A 245 15.35 5.05 4.09
N SER A 246 15.44 5.63 2.88
CA SER A 246 14.74 6.87 2.53
C SER A 246 13.22 6.80 2.68
N PHE A 247 12.63 5.60 2.72
CA PHE A 247 11.21 5.38 2.95
C PHE A 247 10.84 5.12 4.41
N ASN A 248 11.81 4.85 5.28
CA ASN A 248 11.52 4.59 6.69
C ASN A 248 10.95 5.81 7.40
N ASP A 249 11.31 7.00 6.93
CA ASP A 249 10.81 8.28 7.44
C ASP A 249 9.54 8.75 6.69
N MET A 250 9.13 8.07 5.61
CA MET A 250 7.93 8.45 4.86
C MET A 250 6.67 8.04 5.60
N ASN A 251 5.89 9.03 5.99
CA ASN A 251 4.62 8.80 6.65
C ASN A 251 3.43 8.85 5.68
N LEU A 252 3.22 7.77 4.92
CA LEU A 252 2.03 7.63 4.05
C LEU A 252 0.83 7.00 4.77
N SER A 253 0.90 6.80 6.09
CA SER A 253 -0.11 6.04 6.84
C SER A 253 -1.48 6.74 6.95
N GLY A 254 -1.61 7.97 6.44
CA GLY A 254 -2.87 8.70 6.29
C GLY A 254 -3.49 8.66 4.89
N ILE A 255 -2.80 8.13 3.87
CA ILE A 255 -3.26 8.18 2.47
C ILE A 255 -4.22 7.03 2.17
N CYS A 256 -5.22 7.31 1.34
CA CYS A 256 -6.22 6.34 0.90
C CYS A 256 -5.57 5.17 0.16
N MET A 257 -5.65 3.96 0.72
CA MET A 257 -4.97 2.76 0.22
C MET A 257 -5.24 2.46 -1.27
N PRO A 258 -6.49 2.51 -1.79
CA PRO A 258 -6.72 2.28 -3.21
C PRO A 258 -6.00 3.27 -4.12
N TYR A 259 -5.82 4.52 -3.67
CA TYR A 259 -5.08 5.54 -4.39
C TYR A 259 -3.59 5.16 -4.51
N VAL A 260 -2.96 4.82 -3.39
CA VAL A 260 -1.54 4.42 -3.37
C VAL A 260 -1.31 3.17 -4.21
N VAL A 261 -2.16 2.14 -4.06
CA VAL A 261 -2.01 0.89 -4.84
C VAL A 261 -2.15 1.13 -6.34
N TYR A 262 -3.10 1.97 -6.77
CA TYR A 262 -3.24 2.29 -8.19
C TYR A 262 -2.00 3.00 -8.74
N ASN A 263 -1.49 4.01 -8.02
CA ASN A 263 -0.30 4.76 -8.43
C ASN A 263 0.98 3.89 -8.42
N LEU A 264 1.11 2.93 -7.50
CA LEU A 264 2.21 1.96 -7.54
C LEU A 264 2.12 1.03 -8.76
N LEU A 265 0.92 0.62 -9.17
CA LEU A 265 0.74 -0.21 -10.37
C LEU A 265 0.99 0.59 -11.67
N GLU A 266 0.50 1.82 -11.74
CA GLU A 266 0.58 2.68 -12.95
C GLU A 266 1.91 3.42 -13.08
N GLY A 267 2.49 3.86 -11.97
CA GLY A 267 3.76 4.61 -11.95
C GLY A 267 4.97 3.78 -11.59
N GLY A 268 4.82 2.63 -10.93
CA GLY A 268 5.93 1.73 -10.60
C GLY A 268 7.07 2.44 -9.88
N TYR A 269 8.28 2.35 -10.44
CA TYR A 269 9.45 3.05 -9.89
C TYR A 269 9.32 4.58 -9.99
N LEU A 270 8.68 5.14 -11.03
CA LEU A 270 8.51 6.59 -11.14
C LEU A 270 7.67 7.13 -9.97
N TYR A 271 6.61 6.42 -9.57
CA TYR A 271 5.82 6.81 -8.40
C TYR A 271 6.61 6.68 -7.10
N LEU A 272 7.35 5.58 -6.92
CA LEU A 272 8.23 5.42 -5.75
C LEU A 272 9.30 6.51 -5.66
N MET A 273 9.83 6.94 -6.80
CA MET A 273 10.83 8.01 -6.88
C MET A 273 10.20 9.37 -6.58
N ALA A 274 8.98 9.63 -7.05
CA ALA A 274 8.22 10.84 -6.74
C ALA A 274 7.88 10.95 -5.25
N LEU A 275 7.58 9.83 -4.59
CA LEU A 275 7.36 9.79 -3.14
C LEU A 275 8.65 10.07 -2.34
N ASN A 276 9.82 9.85 -2.95
CA ASN A 276 11.10 10.01 -2.27
C ASN A 276 11.64 11.44 -2.35
N SER A 277 11.30 12.22 -1.33
CA SER A 277 11.80 13.60 -1.15
C SER A 277 13.33 13.70 -1.25
N LYS A 278 14.08 12.69 -0.79
CA LYS A 278 15.55 12.68 -0.85
C LYS A 278 16.12 12.21 -2.20
N LYS A 279 15.30 11.60 -3.07
CA LYS A 279 15.67 10.97 -4.37
C LYS A 279 16.81 9.95 -4.31
N GLU A 280 17.18 9.46 -3.13
CA GLU A 280 18.43 8.75 -2.84
C GLU A 280 18.62 7.41 -3.59
N PHE A 281 17.56 6.62 -3.81
CA PHE A 281 17.70 5.30 -4.45
C PHE A 281 17.64 5.33 -5.98
N THR A 282 17.44 6.51 -6.60
CA THR A 282 17.40 6.66 -8.07
C THR A 282 18.64 6.03 -8.73
N GLY A 283 19.80 6.24 -8.12
CA GLY A 283 21.07 5.66 -8.59
C GLY A 283 21.18 4.16 -8.37
N GLU A 284 20.37 3.54 -7.50
CA GLU A 284 20.36 2.09 -7.29
C GLU A 284 19.45 1.37 -8.28
N VAL A 285 18.27 1.93 -8.53
CA VAL A 285 17.30 1.42 -9.53
C VAL A 285 17.91 1.48 -10.93
N THR A 286 18.58 2.58 -11.28
CA THR A 286 19.15 2.79 -12.62
C THR A 286 20.49 2.07 -12.87
N LYS A 287 21.02 1.31 -11.89
CA LYS A 287 22.18 0.40 -12.11
C LYS A 287 21.85 -0.75 -13.05
N ASP A 288 20.58 -1.16 -13.07
CA ASP A 288 20.09 -2.11 -14.04
C ASP A 288 19.82 -1.36 -15.37
N GLU A 289 20.60 -1.68 -16.41
CA GLU A 289 20.51 -0.98 -17.70
C GLU A 289 19.15 -1.16 -18.38
N GLN A 290 18.47 -2.29 -18.15
CA GLN A 290 17.16 -2.54 -18.73
C GLN A 290 16.09 -1.71 -18.01
N VAL A 291 16.11 -1.69 -16.68
CA VAL A 291 15.21 -0.83 -15.89
C VAL A 291 15.43 0.64 -16.27
N LYS A 292 16.68 1.10 -16.34
CA LYS A 292 17.00 2.48 -16.72
C LYS A 292 16.41 2.85 -18.08
N LYS A 293 16.68 2.05 -19.12
CA LYS A 293 16.17 2.30 -20.48
C LYS A 293 14.64 2.42 -20.52
N ILE A 294 13.96 1.61 -19.71
CA ILE A 294 12.51 1.61 -19.63
C ILE A 294 11.99 2.86 -18.92
N LEU A 295 12.62 3.25 -17.79
CA LEU A 295 12.23 4.47 -17.09
C LEU A 295 12.44 5.72 -17.94
N ASP A 296 13.59 5.82 -18.63
CA ASP A 296 13.88 6.91 -19.56
C ASP A 296 12.78 6.97 -20.66
N ALA A 297 12.41 5.83 -21.25
CA ALA A 297 11.36 5.77 -22.27
C ALA A 297 9.94 6.07 -21.74
N GLN A 298 9.63 5.70 -20.50
CA GLN A 298 8.37 6.06 -19.85
C GLN A 298 8.27 7.56 -19.60
N LEU A 299 9.36 8.20 -19.15
CA LEU A 299 9.42 9.65 -18.96
C LEU A 299 9.22 10.38 -20.28
N ASP A 300 9.96 10.01 -21.33
CA ASP A 300 9.79 10.56 -22.67
C ASP A 300 8.33 10.43 -23.16
N TYR A 301 7.70 9.27 -22.92
CA TYR A 301 6.30 9.05 -23.30
C TYR A 301 5.35 9.99 -22.55
N TYR A 302 5.50 10.12 -21.23
CA TYR A 302 4.59 10.97 -20.45
C TYR A 302 4.78 12.45 -20.79
N GLU A 303 6.01 12.93 -20.94
CA GLU A 303 6.30 14.30 -21.38
C GLU A 303 5.66 14.64 -22.75
N GLU A 304 5.60 13.65 -23.66
CA GLU A 304 5.02 13.84 -24.99
C GLU A 304 3.48 13.77 -25.01
N ASN A 305 2.85 13.03 -24.10
CA ASN A 305 1.42 12.66 -24.19
C ASN A 305 0.55 13.21 -23.05
N ASP A 306 1.17 13.71 -21.98
CA ASP A 306 0.50 14.33 -20.86
C ASP A 306 1.18 15.67 -20.55
N PRO A 307 0.71 16.78 -21.14
CA PRO A 307 1.33 18.10 -20.96
C PRO A 307 1.19 18.64 -19.53
N ASP A 308 0.35 18.02 -18.69
CA ASP A 308 0.21 18.30 -17.26
C ASP A 308 1.04 17.31 -16.41
N PHE A 309 1.73 16.34 -17.03
CA PHE A 309 2.65 15.44 -16.34
C PHE A 309 3.92 16.20 -15.96
N ILE A 310 3.91 16.68 -14.73
CA ILE A 310 5.08 17.29 -14.11
C ILE A 310 5.88 16.15 -13.45
N TYR A 311 6.91 15.66 -14.16
CA TYR A 311 8.07 15.01 -13.53
C TYR A 311 9.12 16.05 -13.10
N GLU A 312 8.69 17.27 -12.79
CA GLU A 312 9.47 18.13 -11.93
C GLU A 312 9.23 17.66 -10.50
N VAL A 313 10.29 17.33 -9.80
CA VAL A 313 10.23 17.36 -8.34
C VAL A 313 9.97 18.81 -8.00
N SER A 314 8.71 19.13 -7.70
CA SER A 314 8.33 20.50 -7.41
C SER A 314 9.08 20.91 -6.14
N GLU A 315 9.89 21.96 -6.24
CA GLU A 315 10.57 22.55 -5.08
C GLU A 315 9.51 22.93 -4.02
N SER A 316 8.27 23.23 -4.41
CA SER A 316 7.14 23.52 -3.52
C SER A 316 6.59 22.32 -2.73
N ASP A 317 6.57 21.11 -3.30
CA ASP A 317 6.13 19.90 -2.58
C ASP A 317 7.24 19.39 -1.66
N VAL A 318 8.49 19.62 -2.04
CA VAL A 318 9.66 19.41 -1.19
C VAL A 318 9.70 20.45 -0.06
N GLU A 319 9.44 21.73 -0.31
CA GLU A 319 9.37 22.78 0.72
C GLU A 319 8.21 22.56 1.71
N ALA A 320 7.07 22.03 1.26
CA ALA A 320 5.96 21.66 2.14
C ALA A 320 6.28 20.46 3.05
N LEU A 321 7.12 19.53 2.57
CA LEU A 321 7.62 18.38 3.33
C LEU A 321 8.87 18.73 4.17
N GLU A 322 9.68 19.72 3.77
CA GLU A 322 10.86 20.22 4.47
C GLU A 322 10.49 21.16 5.64
N ALA A 323 9.43 21.96 5.51
CA ALA A 323 8.91 22.79 6.60
C ALA A 323 8.45 21.99 7.84
N GLN A 324 8.13 20.70 7.66
CA GLN A 324 7.78 19.78 8.74
C GLN A 324 9.02 19.11 9.39
N ALA A 325 10.19 19.15 8.73
CA ALA A 325 11.43 18.58 9.23
C ALA A 325 12.30 19.60 10.01
N ASP A 326 12.28 20.88 9.62
CA ASP A 326 13.13 21.91 10.24
C ASP A 326 12.60 22.48 11.58
N THR A 327 11.36 22.19 11.94
CA THR A 327 10.79 22.63 13.24
C THR A 327 11.16 21.74 14.43
N GLN A 328 11.92 20.65 14.22
CA GLN A 328 12.44 19.79 15.30
C GLN A 328 13.94 20.00 15.61
N SER A 329 14.61 20.94 14.95
CA SER A 329 16.03 21.26 15.22
C SER A 329 16.28 22.55 16.01
N GLU A 330 15.23 23.26 16.44
CA GLU A 330 15.36 24.42 17.34
C GLU A 330 14.33 24.37 18.48
N GLU A 331 14.51 23.44 19.44
CA GLU A 331 14.24 23.67 20.87
C GLU A 331 15.00 22.70 21.77
#